data_AF-A0A2M7EZA5-F1
#
_entry.id   AF-A0A2M7EZA5-F1
#
_cell.length_a   1.000
_cell.length_b   1.000
_cell.length_c   1.000
_cell.angle_alpha   90.00
_cell.angle_beta   90.00
_cell.angle_gamma   90.00
#
_symmetry.space_group_name_H-M   'P 1'
#
loop_
_entity.id
_entity.type
_entity.pdbx_description
1 polymer ?
#
loop_
_entity_poly.entity_id
_entity_poly.type
_entity_poly.pdbx_seq_one_letter_code
_entity_poly.pdbx_strand_id
1 'polypeptide(L)'
;MTFNAAISGSTATITVTTTANSTTLRVPNATALGDQLAAIATNPSAAPVDQTPDYLVYPTDNGVRVTSGPGHVDIPWRWVMPIASQLNA
;
A
#
# COMPACT_ATOMS: atom_id res chain seq x y z
N MET A 1 13.32 6.73 -7.78
CA MET A 1 12.01 6.63 -7.12
C MET A 1 12.14 5.64 -5.98
N THR A 2 11.73 6.01 -4.78
CA THR A 2 11.76 5.17 -3.58
C THR A 2 10.38 5.14 -2.94
N PHE A 3 10.07 4.03 -2.28
CA PHE A 3 8.85 3.83 -1.53
C PHE A 3 9.22 3.57 -0.08
N ASN A 4 8.52 4.23 0.82
CA ASN A 4 8.63 4.02 2.25
C ASN A 4 7.23 3.96 2.84
N ALA A 5 7.05 3.13 3.86
CA ALA A 5 5.83 3.07 4.63
C ALA A 5 6.11 3.05 6.12
N ALA A 6 5.13 3.50 6.89
CA ALA A 6 5.14 3.43 8.34
C ALA A 6 3.70 3.33 8.82
N ILE A 7 3.49 2.64 9.94
CA ILE A 7 2.22 2.61 10.63
C ILE A 7 2.32 3.40 11.94
N SER A 8 1.30 4.19 12.24
CA SER A 8 1.17 4.90 13.52
C SER A 8 -0.25 4.75 14.03
N GLY A 9 -0.41 4.05 15.15
CA GLY A 9 -1.71 3.59 15.63
C GLY A 9 -2.36 2.67 14.60
N SER A 10 -3.56 3.03 14.13
CA SER A 10 -4.27 2.30 13.07
C SER A 10 -4.11 2.91 11.68
N THR A 11 -3.28 3.94 11.51
CA THR A 11 -3.11 4.64 10.22
C THR A 11 -1.77 4.28 9.58
N ALA A 12 -1.82 3.72 8.37
CA ALA A 12 -0.64 3.53 7.54
C ALA A 12 -0.36 4.78 6.70
N THR A 13 0.91 5.13 6.58
CA THR A 13 1.39 6.22 5.74
C THR A 13 2.34 5.64 4.72
N ILE A 14 2.02 5.80 3.43
CA ILE A 14 2.85 5.35 2.31
C ILE A 14 3.38 6.59 1.61
N THR A 15 4.69 6.76 1.59
CA THR A 15 5.38 7.89 0.96
C THR A 15 6.15 7.41 -0.27
N VAL A 16 5.93 8.10 -1.38
CA VAL A 16 6.60 7.89 -2.65
C VAL A 16 7.47 9.09 -2.93
N THR A 17 8.77 8.87 -3.09
CA THR A 17 9.71 9.95 -3.41
C THR A 17 10.32 9.72 -4.78
N THR A 18 10.12 10.69 -5.66
CA THR A 18 10.78 10.79 -6.97
C THR A 18 11.91 11.82 -6.88
N THR A 19 12.69 11.96 -7.96
CA THR A 19 13.81 12.93 -7.99
C THR A 19 13.36 14.38 -7.77
N ALA A 20 12.10 14.70 -8.08
CA ALA A 20 11.58 16.07 -8.02
C ALA A 20 10.45 16.29 -6.99
N ASN A 21 9.74 15.23 -6.59
CA ASN A 21 8.53 15.33 -5.77
C ASN A 21 8.40 14.20 -4.77
N SER A 22 7.74 14.46 -3.64
CA SER A 22 7.29 13.45 -2.69
C SER A 22 5.77 13.49 -2.55
N THR A 23 5.13 12.33 -2.57
CA THR A 23 3.68 12.17 -2.42
C THR A 23 3.41 11.21 -1.27
N THR A 24 2.41 11.50 -0.45
CA THR A 24 2.05 10.68 0.70
C THR A 24 0.59 10.30 0.64
N LEU A 25 0.30 9.00 0.78
CA LEU A 25 -1.05 8.47 0.99
C LEU A 25 -1.20 8.08 2.46
N ARG A 26 -2.28 8.50 3.10
CA ARG A 26 -2.68 8.06 4.44
C ARG A 26 -3.85 7.09 4.31
N VAL A 27 -3.72 5.94 4.97
CA VAL A 27 -4.67 4.84 4.91
C VAL A 27 -5.18 4.59 6.34
N PRO A 28 -6.43 4.96 6.67
CA PRO A 28 -7.00 4.69 7.99
C PRO A 28 -7.30 3.20 8.15
N ASN A 29 -7.41 2.74 9.40
CA ASN A 29 -7.75 1.36 9.78
C ASN A 29 -6.89 0.28 9.06
N ALA A 30 -5.62 0.59 8.84
CA ALA A 30 -4.68 -0.15 8.01
C ALA A 30 -3.79 -1.12 8.80
N THR A 31 -4.22 -1.60 9.97
CA THR A 31 -3.44 -2.52 10.80
C THR A 31 -3.14 -3.85 10.11
N ALA A 32 -4.02 -4.30 9.21
CA ALA A 32 -3.83 -5.51 8.40
C ALA A 32 -3.24 -5.23 7.01
N LEU A 33 -2.93 -3.97 6.67
CA LEU A 33 -2.54 -3.58 5.32
C LEU A 33 -1.23 -4.24 4.88
N GLY A 34 -0.25 -4.37 5.78
CA GLY A 34 1.02 -5.04 5.47
C GLY A 34 0.81 -6.51 5.10
N ASP A 35 0.04 -7.25 5.90
CA ASP A 35 -0.29 -8.66 5.62
C ASP A 35 -1.07 -8.84 4.32
N GLN A 36 -2.03 -7.94 4.05
CA GLN A 36 -2.81 -7.96 2.81
C GLN A 36 -1.92 -7.70 1.59
N LEU A 37 -1.00 -6.73 1.67
CA LEU A 37 -0.02 -6.48 0.60
C LEU A 37 0.92 -7.67 0.40
N ALA A 38 1.37 -8.32 1.47
CA ALA A 38 2.17 -9.53 1.39
C ALA A 38 1.39 -10.68 0.72
N ALA A 39 0.12 -10.87 1.08
CA ALA A 39 -0.74 -11.87 0.47
C ALA A 39 -0.89 -11.64 -1.04
N ILE A 40 -1.16 -10.40 -1.47
CA ILE A 40 -1.27 -10.05 -2.90
C ILE A 40 0.08 -10.22 -3.62
N ALA A 41 1.20 -9.89 -2.98
CA ALA A 41 2.53 -10.09 -3.57
C ALA A 41 2.85 -11.57 -3.82
N THR A 42 2.38 -12.47 -2.95
CA THR A 42 2.57 -13.92 -3.11
C THR A 42 1.53 -14.58 -4.02
N ASN A 43 0.33 -14.02 -4.11
CA ASN A 43 -0.74 -14.46 -4.99
C ASN A 43 -1.40 -13.25 -5.69
N PRO A 44 -0.87 -12.81 -6.84
CA PRO A 44 -1.43 -11.69 -7.60
C PRO A 44 -2.84 -11.93 -8.15
N SER A 45 -3.32 -13.18 -8.13
CA SER A 45 -4.69 -13.54 -8.49
C SER A 45 -5.64 -13.54 -7.29
N ALA A 46 -5.16 -13.13 -6.10
CA ALA A 46 -6.01 -12.95 -4.94
C ALA A 46 -7.11 -11.91 -5.22
N ALA A 47 -8.25 -12.11 -4.58
CA ALA A 47 -9.32 -11.13 -4.64
C ALA A 47 -8.83 -9.76 -4.11
N PRO A 48 -9.32 -8.64 -4.68
CA PRO A 48 -9.12 -7.33 -4.09
C PRO A 48 -9.50 -7.30 -2.61
N VAL A 49 -8.73 -6.56 -1.83
CA VAL A 49 -9.11 -6.20 -0.47
C VAL A 49 -10.03 -5.00 -0.57
N ASP A 50 -11.27 -5.16 -0.11
CA ASP A 50 -12.23 -4.07 0.02
C ASP A 50 -12.51 -3.84 1.51
N GLN A 51 -12.10 -2.67 2.00
CA GLN A 51 -12.35 -2.18 3.36
C GLN A 51 -13.05 -0.81 3.30
N THR A 52 -13.95 -0.63 2.32
CA THR A 52 -14.74 0.61 2.18
C THR A 52 -15.46 0.96 3.50
N PRO A 53 -15.38 2.22 3.96
CA PRO A 53 -14.89 3.41 3.25
C PRO A 53 -13.40 3.72 3.42
N ASP A 54 -12.66 2.92 4.18
CA ASP A 54 -11.29 3.25 4.59
C ASP A 54 -10.30 3.11 3.44
N TYR A 55 -10.25 1.94 2.80
CA TYR A 55 -9.35 1.69 1.69
C TYR A 55 -9.71 0.48 0.82
N LEU A 56 -9.09 0.44 -0.36
CA LEU A 56 -9.13 -0.68 -1.30
C LEU A 56 -7.70 -1.02 -1.73
N VAL A 57 -7.40 -2.31 -1.87
CA VAL A 57 -6.12 -2.80 -2.39
C VAL A 57 -6.39 -3.81 -3.49
N TYR A 58 -5.80 -3.61 -4.66
CA TYR A 58 -5.94 -4.56 -5.75
C TYR A 58 -4.68 -4.65 -6.63
N PRO A 59 -4.41 -5.85 -7.16
CA PRO A 59 -3.34 -6.05 -8.13
C PRO A 59 -3.63 -5.29 -9.44
N THR A 60 -2.56 -4.85 -10.09
CA THR A 60 -2.54 -4.22 -11.41
C THR A 60 -1.43 -4.88 -12.24
N ASP A 61 -1.35 -4.59 -13.53
CA ASP A 61 -0.31 -5.17 -14.39
C ASP A 61 1.12 -4.85 -13.91
N ASN A 62 1.32 -3.68 -13.30
CA ASN A 62 2.65 -3.19 -12.91
C ASN A 62 2.95 -3.28 -11.41
N GLY A 63 1.98 -3.69 -10.59
CA GLY A 63 2.13 -3.66 -9.14
C GLY A 63 0.80 -3.80 -8.40
N VAL A 64 0.69 -3.13 -7.27
CA VAL A 64 -0.52 -3.09 -6.46
C VAL A 64 -0.95 -1.64 -6.29
N ARG A 65 -2.23 -1.36 -6.52
CA ARG A 65 -2.83 -0.06 -6.22
C ARG A 65 -3.46 -0.09 -4.84
N VAL A 66 -3.11 0.89 -4.01
CA VAL A 66 -3.76 1.17 -2.73
C VAL A 66 -4.52 2.47 -2.86
N THR A 67 -5.82 2.44 -2.62
CA THR A 67 -6.70 3.61 -2.66
C THR A 67 -7.23 3.89 -1.27
N SER A 68 -7.22 5.15 -0.84
CA SER A 68 -7.75 5.58 0.46
C SER A 68 -8.30 7.00 0.33
N GLY A 69 -9.57 7.19 0.72
CA GLY A 69 -10.29 8.44 0.51
C GLY A 69 -10.19 8.93 -0.94
N PRO A 70 -9.82 10.20 -1.20
CA PRO A 70 -9.68 10.73 -2.56
C PRO A 70 -8.33 10.37 -3.23
N GLY A 71 -7.42 9.71 -2.51
CA GLY A 71 -6.05 9.45 -2.96
C GLY A 71 -5.81 7.99 -3.34
N HIS A 72 -4.78 7.77 -4.15
CA HIS A 72 -4.25 6.43 -4.40
C HIS A 72 -2.75 6.48 -4.58
N VAL A 73 -2.11 5.32 -4.43
CA VAL A 73 -0.70 5.09 -4.75
C VAL A 73 -0.57 3.78 -5.50
N ASP A 74 0.22 3.81 -6.56
CA ASP A 74 0.62 2.62 -7.31
C ASP A 74 1.99 2.16 -6.81
N ILE A 75 2.03 0.98 -6.19
CA ILE A 75 3.25 0.37 -5.65
C ILE A 75 3.74 -0.67 -6.65
N PRO A 76 4.89 -0.46 -7.33
CA PRO A 76 5.43 -1.45 -8.27
C PRO A 76 5.70 -2.77 -7.58
N TRP A 77 5.53 -3.90 -8.27
CA TRP A 77 5.68 -5.26 -7.69
C TRP A 77 6.94 -5.43 -6.83
N ARG A 78 8.08 -4.90 -7.30
CA ARG A 78 9.37 -4.95 -6.59
C ARG A 78 9.38 -4.29 -5.21
N TRP A 79 8.44 -3.38 -4.96
CA TRP A 79 8.31 -2.61 -3.72
C TRP A 79 7.18 -3.09 -2.81
N VAL A 80 6.28 -3.96 -3.28
CA VAL A 80 5.12 -4.42 -2.49
C VAL A 80 5.57 -5.16 -1.22
N MET A 81 6.46 -6.14 -1.34
CA MET A 81 6.99 -6.87 -0.16
C MET A 81 7.79 -5.96 0.81
N PRO A 82 8.71 -5.10 0.33
CA PRO A 82 9.37 -4.13 1.21
C PRO A 82 8.39 -3.22 1.96
N ILE A 83 7.34 -2.73 1.29
CA ILE A 83 6.32 -1.88 1.92
C ILE A 83 5.48 -2.68 2.92
N ALA A 84 5.07 -3.89 2.57
CA ALA A 84 4.37 -4.79 3.48
C ALA A 84 5.17 -5.03 4.77
N SER A 85 6.47 -5.32 4.63
CA SER A 85 7.36 -5.52 5.77
C SER A 85 7.50 -4.27 6.64
N GLN A 86 7.53 -3.07 6.06
CA GLN A 86 7.62 -1.82 6.81
C GLN A 86 6.32 -1.50 7.56
N LEU A 87 5.17 -1.91 7.03
CA LEU A 87 3.87 -1.74 7.69
C LEU A 87 3.64 -2.74 8.84
N ASN A 88 4.34 -3.88 8.81
CA ASN A 88 4.28 -4.92 9.82
C ASN A 88 5.38 -4.82 10.89
N ALA A 89 6.28 -3.82 10.78
CA ALA A 89 7.40 -3.60 11.70
C ALA A 89 6.99 -2.77 12.92
#